data_AF-A0A7Z2ZNH8-F1
#
_entry.id   AF-A0A7Z2ZNH8-F1
#
_cell.length_a   1.000
_cell.length_b   1.000
_cell.length_c   1.000
_cell.angle_alpha   90.00
_cell.angle_beta   90.00
_cell.angle_gamma   90.00
#
_symmetry.space_group_name_H-M   'P 1'
#
loop_
_entity.id
_entity.type
_entity.pdbx_description
1 polymer ?
#
loop_
_entity_poly.entity_id
_entity_poly.type
_entity_poly.pdbx_seq_one_letter_code
_entity_poly.pdbx_strand_id
1 'polypeptide(L)'
;MKTGYKRIYKWTAICLGAVLVLQLLTGIGFNPKNASNSTASAENADDEKRIAAELSNLSGESKEDILQWRSTGKSWNDIISLLSKQDGLNGTSKAERSQLLAGSGLDEEFIKNLTDAGYTQADITDAKLLAERVLFQLQEIVRSVDNRPKQPIADLKDENQESKDLTTYFKITDQFDIKTAVYAMTVLKKDFGSIENVMNEYLFALQIGLNFEEYSTDKEKYVEDKEDKSIGINPDSIITIEKIENRMLETIQQGNVLGQEDFTTSYDNAALSDESQINNPLPDVPNPNAINVIPENPTDAVMREIQSIDPNRQ
;
A
#
# COMPACT_ATOMS: atom_id res chain seq x y z
N MET A 1 -15.86 -64.97 9.53
CA MET A 1 -15.43 -63.89 10.46
C MET A 1 -14.48 -62.90 9.77
N LYS A 2 -14.95 -62.02 8.87
CA LYS A 2 -14.09 -60.95 8.28
C LYS A 2 -14.89 -59.69 7.86
N THR A 3 -15.96 -59.34 8.56
CA THR A 3 -16.78 -58.13 8.25
C THR A 3 -16.95 -57.17 9.43
N GLY A 4 -16.46 -57.52 10.64
CA GLY A 4 -16.57 -56.66 11.82
C GLY A 4 -15.56 -55.50 11.90
N TYR A 5 -14.37 -55.66 11.33
CA TYR A 5 -13.28 -54.70 11.52
C TYR A 5 -13.44 -53.38 10.73
N LYS A 6 -14.12 -53.39 9.57
CA LYS A 6 -14.26 -52.17 8.74
C LYS A 6 -15.17 -51.10 9.35
N ARG A 7 -16.06 -51.44 10.28
CA ARG A 7 -16.93 -50.44 10.94
C ARG A 7 -16.20 -49.68 12.04
N ILE A 8 -15.28 -50.33 12.75
CA ILE A 8 -14.57 -49.72 13.89
C ILE A 8 -13.61 -48.62 13.41
N TYR A 9 -12.89 -48.84 12.29
CA TYR A 9 -11.98 -47.84 11.72
C TYR A 9 -12.66 -46.55 11.24
N LYS A 10 -13.93 -46.63 10.80
CA LYS A 10 -14.67 -45.43 10.37
C LYS A 10 -15.01 -44.52 11.54
N TRP A 11 -15.39 -45.09 12.69
CA TRP A 11 -15.70 -44.30 13.89
C TRP A 11 -14.44 -43.73 14.54
N THR A 12 -13.34 -44.48 14.56
CA THR A 12 -12.06 -43.96 15.09
C THR A 12 -11.51 -42.80 14.25
N ALA A 13 -11.66 -42.83 12.92
CA ALA A 13 -11.24 -41.73 12.05
C ALA A 13 -12.08 -40.44 12.26
N ILE A 14 -13.39 -40.59 12.48
CA ILE A 14 -14.28 -39.45 12.76
C ILE A 14 -13.96 -38.83 14.14
N CYS A 15 -13.68 -39.65 15.16
CA CYS A 15 -13.28 -39.13 16.47
C CYS A 15 -11.92 -38.41 16.43
N LEU A 16 -10.96 -38.90 15.64
CA LEU A 16 -9.66 -38.25 15.46
C LEU A 16 -9.78 -36.90 14.71
N GLY A 17 -10.65 -36.81 13.71
CA GLY A 17 -10.95 -35.55 13.02
C GLY A 17 -11.60 -34.51 13.94
N ALA A 18 -12.53 -34.92 14.81
CA ALA A 18 -13.20 -34.02 15.74
C ALA A 18 -12.24 -33.44 16.82
N VAL A 19 -11.26 -34.22 17.27
CA VAL A 19 -10.25 -33.77 18.25
C VAL A 19 -9.27 -32.75 17.63
N LEU A 20 -8.92 -32.91 16.34
CA LEU A 20 -8.07 -31.97 15.62
C LEU A 20 -8.75 -30.61 15.36
N VAL A 21 -10.07 -30.61 15.11
CA VAL A 21 -10.84 -29.37 14.94
C VAL A 21 -11.03 -28.62 16.27
N LEU A 22 -11.12 -29.34 17.40
CA LEU A 22 -11.24 -28.70 18.71
C LEU A 22 -9.96 -27.99 19.16
N GLN A 23 -8.78 -28.47 18.74
CA GLN A 23 -7.50 -27.83 19.08
C GLN A 23 -7.23 -26.53 18.30
N LEU A 24 -7.83 -26.35 17.12
CA LEU A 24 -7.74 -25.10 16.36
C LEU A 24 -8.59 -23.97 16.95
N LEU A 25 -9.64 -24.29 17.72
CA LEU A 25 -10.56 -23.30 18.28
C LEU A 25 -10.14 -22.73 19.64
N THR A 26 -9.19 -23.36 20.34
CA THR A 26 -8.71 -22.89 21.66
C THR A 26 -7.39 -22.10 21.60
N GLY A 27 -6.82 -21.87 20.41
CA GLY A 27 -5.54 -21.19 20.22
C GLY A 27 -5.59 -19.67 19.99
N ILE A 28 -6.77 -19.08 19.80
CA ILE A 28 -6.90 -17.62 19.60
C ILE A 28 -7.42 -16.98 20.89
N GLY A 29 -6.51 -16.79 21.83
CA GLY A 29 -6.70 -15.88 22.96
C GLY A 29 -6.63 -14.43 22.48
N PHE A 30 -7.71 -13.95 21.85
CA PHE A 30 -7.87 -12.52 21.57
C PHE A 30 -8.25 -11.82 22.87
N ASN A 31 -7.30 -11.08 23.43
CA ASN A 31 -7.45 -10.28 24.64
C ASN A 31 -7.57 -8.80 24.23
N PRO A 32 -8.77 -8.22 24.09
CA PRO A 32 -8.93 -6.87 23.54
C PRO A 32 -8.91 -5.85 24.67
N LYS A 33 -7.75 -5.61 25.29
CA LYS A 33 -7.51 -4.39 26.07
C LYS A 33 -6.05 -3.97 25.93
N ASN A 34 -5.87 -2.75 25.43
CA ASN A 34 -4.63 -1.98 25.28
C ASN A 34 -3.95 -2.10 23.90
N ALA A 35 -4.51 -1.40 22.93
CA ALA A 35 -3.74 -0.79 21.84
C ALA A 35 -4.09 0.70 21.80
N SER A 36 -3.62 1.45 22.80
CA SER A 36 -3.37 2.88 22.64
C SER A 36 -1.98 3.00 22.04
N ASN A 37 -1.87 3.40 20.78
CA ASN A 37 -0.64 3.97 20.24
C ASN A 37 -1.01 5.01 19.18
N SER A 38 -1.12 6.24 19.68
CA SER A 38 -0.97 7.46 18.91
C SER A 38 0.51 7.59 18.52
N THR A 39 0.83 7.51 17.24
CA THR A 39 2.05 8.07 16.60
C THR A 39 1.94 7.93 15.08
N ALA A 40 0.96 8.61 14.49
CA ALA A 40 0.81 8.75 13.03
C ALA A 40 0.20 10.11 12.63
N SER A 41 0.40 11.17 13.44
CA SER A 41 -0.44 12.38 13.37
C SER A 41 0.18 13.61 12.70
N ALA A 42 1.36 13.53 12.07
CA ALA A 42 1.89 14.69 11.34
C ALA A 42 1.49 14.68 9.86
N GLU A 43 1.74 13.56 9.16
CA GLU A 43 1.49 13.47 7.71
C GLU A 43 -0.01 13.28 7.37
N ASN A 44 -0.75 12.57 8.22
CA ASN A 44 -2.20 12.41 8.06
C ASN A 44 -2.98 13.69 8.33
N ALA A 45 -2.43 14.66 9.08
CA ALA A 45 -3.19 15.86 9.46
C ALA A 45 -3.49 16.77 8.26
N ASP A 46 -2.61 16.80 7.27
CA ASP A 46 -2.82 17.61 6.07
C ASP A 46 -3.74 16.94 5.06
N ASP A 47 -3.70 15.61 4.95
CA ASP A 47 -4.70 14.84 4.20
C ASP A 47 -6.09 14.91 4.84
N GLU A 48 -6.19 14.84 6.17
CA GLU A 48 -7.47 14.99 6.87
C GLU A 48 -8.06 16.39 6.67
N LYS A 49 -7.22 17.43 6.67
CA LYS A 49 -7.65 18.80 6.36
C LYS A 49 -8.09 18.96 4.91
N ARG A 50 -7.45 18.26 3.96
CA ARG A 50 -7.81 18.30 2.53
C ARG A 50 -9.15 17.61 2.30
N ILE A 51 -9.31 16.39 2.83
CA ILE A 51 -10.57 15.63 2.73
C ILE A 51 -11.72 16.41 3.40
N ALA A 52 -11.48 17.01 4.57
CA ALA A 52 -12.49 17.84 5.24
C ALA A 52 -12.87 19.09 4.43
N ALA A 53 -11.91 19.72 3.74
CA ALA A 53 -12.19 20.87 2.88
C ALA A 53 -13.00 20.48 1.64
N GLU A 54 -12.68 19.34 1.02
CA GLU A 54 -13.44 18.80 -0.11
C GLU A 54 -14.87 18.44 0.30
N LEU A 55 -15.04 17.76 1.44
CA LEU A 55 -16.36 17.42 1.98
C LEU A 55 -17.16 18.67 2.35
N SER A 56 -16.52 19.68 2.95
CA SER A 56 -17.14 20.95 3.29
C SER A 56 -17.69 21.66 2.04
N ASN A 57 -16.90 21.71 0.97
CA ASN A 57 -17.33 22.27 -0.31
C ASN A 57 -18.51 21.49 -0.93
N LEU A 58 -18.59 20.19 -0.67
CA LEU A 58 -19.55 19.28 -1.28
C LEU A 58 -20.88 19.17 -0.52
N SER A 59 -20.84 19.25 0.81
CA SER A 59 -22.02 19.15 1.67
C SER A 59 -22.49 20.50 2.21
N GLY A 60 -21.72 21.57 2.04
CA GLY A 60 -22.00 22.87 2.65
C GLY A 60 -21.82 22.89 4.18
N GLU A 61 -21.36 21.79 4.77
CA GLU A 61 -21.04 21.69 6.21
C GLU A 61 -19.68 22.34 6.46
N SER A 62 -19.44 22.87 7.66
CA SER A 62 -18.15 23.47 7.96
C SER A 62 -17.03 22.42 8.02
N LYS A 63 -15.82 22.82 7.59
CA LYS A 63 -14.63 21.98 7.68
C LYS A 63 -14.35 21.58 9.14
N GLU A 64 -14.64 22.48 10.07
CA GLU A 64 -14.46 22.31 11.50
C GLU A 64 -15.36 21.21 12.07
N ASP A 65 -16.63 21.16 11.67
CA ASP A 65 -17.58 20.12 12.11
C ASP A 65 -17.18 18.74 11.57
N ILE A 66 -16.72 18.69 10.33
CA ILE A 66 -16.23 17.47 9.69
C ILE A 66 -14.97 16.92 10.40
N LEU A 67 -14.01 17.80 10.72
CA LEU A 67 -12.83 17.42 11.50
C LEU A 67 -13.18 17.04 12.93
N GLN A 68 -14.18 17.68 13.53
CA GLN A 68 -14.66 17.31 14.85
C GLN A 68 -15.24 15.89 14.84
N TRP A 69 -16.08 15.54 13.87
CA TRP A 69 -16.58 14.17 13.72
C TRP A 69 -15.45 13.16 13.52
N ARG A 70 -14.41 13.54 12.77
CA ARG A 70 -13.21 12.71 12.61
C ARG A 70 -12.50 12.46 13.94
N SER A 71 -12.31 13.51 14.76
CA SER A 71 -11.71 13.41 16.09
C SER A 71 -12.56 12.61 17.09
N THR A 72 -13.88 12.48 16.87
CA THR A 72 -14.75 11.58 17.65
C THR A 72 -14.61 10.10 17.28
N GLY A 73 -13.68 9.77 16.38
CA GLY A 73 -13.39 8.40 15.95
C GLY A 73 -14.28 7.88 14.82
N LYS A 74 -15.06 8.74 14.17
CA LYS A 74 -15.86 8.35 13.01
C LYS A 74 -14.97 8.14 11.78
N SER A 75 -15.29 7.11 11.00
CA SER A 75 -14.63 6.92 9.71
C SER A 75 -15.13 7.97 8.71
N TRP A 76 -14.36 8.23 7.65
CA TRP A 76 -14.82 9.09 6.56
C TRP A 76 -16.15 8.62 5.97
N ASN A 77 -16.37 7.30 5.89
CA ASN A 77 -17.65 6.71 5.44
C ASN A 77 -18.82 7.05 6.37
N ASP A 78 -18.59 7.06 7.68
CA ASP A 78 -19.61 7.45 8.66
C ASP A 78 -19.95 8.93 8.56
N ILE A 79 -18.93 9.77 8.38
CA ILE A 79 -19.07 11.22 8.20
C ILE A 79 -19.84 11.53 6.91
N ILE A 80 -19.46 10.91 5.80
CA ILE A 80 -20.16 11.02 4.52
C ILE A 80 -21.62 10.57 4.66
N SER A 81 -21.87 9.50 5.42
CA SER A 81 -23.23 9.01 5.68
C SER A 81 -24.05 9.98 6.53
N LEU A 82 -23.43 10.67 7.49
CA LEU A 82 -24.09 11.70 8.30
C LEU A 82 -24.44 12.92 7.45
N LEU A 83 -23.48 13.41 6.66
CA LEU A 83 -23.68 14.51 5.72
C LEU A 83 -24.82 14.22 4.74
N SER A 84 -24.88 12.98 4.22
CA SER A 84 -25.95 12.56 3.29
C SER A 84 -27.35 12.48 3.91
N LYS A 85 -27.46 12.43 5.24
CA LYS A 85 -28.75 12.37 5.95
C LYS A 85 -29.26 13.74 6.40
N GLN A 86 -28.35 14.72 6.52
CA GLN A 86 -28.65 16.05 7.04
C GLN A 86 -29.21 16.97 5.95
N ASP A 87 -28.77 16.80 4.70
CA ASP A 87 -29.35 17.50 3.56
C ASP A 87 -30.57 16.76 3.02
N GLY A 88 -31.76 17.27 3.35
CA GLY A 88 -33.02 16.93 2.70
C GLY A 88 -33.12 17.34 1.22
N LEU A 89 -32.01 17.35 0.48
CA LEU A 89 -31.90 17.68 -0.94
C LEU A 89 -31.64 16.42 -1.75
N ASN A 90 -32.72 15.87 -2.30
CA ASN A 90 -32.78 14.79 -3.29
C ASN A 90 -32.14 15.18 -4.66
N GLY A 91 -30.87 15.60 -4.69
CA GLY A 91 -30.32 16.25 -5.89
C GLY A 91 -29.17 15.56 -6.62
N THR A 92 -28.26 14.90 -5.91
CA THR A 92 -27.15 14.17 -6.54
C THR A 92 -27.04 12.82 -5.88
N SER A 93 -27.37 11.79 -6.66
CA SER A 93 -27.50 10.45 -6.14
C SER A 93 -26.14 9.99 -5.58
N LYS A 94 -26.18 9.20 -4.50
CA LYS A 94 -25.04 8.46 -3.97
C LYS A 94 -24.24 7.73 -5.08
N ALA A 95 -24.89 7.40 -6.19
CA ALA A 95 -24.28 6.85 -7.40
C ALA A 95 -23.36 7.86 -8.11
N GLU A 96 -23.82 9.07 -8.42
CA GLU A 96 -22.99 10.12 -9.09
C GLU A 96 -21.77 10.54 -8.27
N ARG A 97 -21.87 10.53 -6.94
CA ARG A 97 -20.76 10.90 -6.05
C ARG A 97 -19.73 9.77 -5.90
N SER A 98 -20.16 8.50 -5.95
CA SER A 98 -19.28 7.34 -6.13
C SER A 98 -18.65 7.31 -7.52
N GLN A 99 -19.35 7.85 -8.53
CA GLN A 99 -18.89 8.06 -9.91
C GLN A 99 -17.81 9.14 -10.01
N LEU A 100 -17.90 10.21 -9.21
CA LEU A 100 -16.85 11.23 -9.13
C LEU A 100 -15.57 10.72 -8.46
N LEU A 101 -15.67 9.76 -7.54
CA LEU A 101 -14.54 8.98 -7.02
C LEU A 101 -14.14 7.82 -7.96
N ALA A 102 -14.92 7.55 -9.01
CA ALA A 102 -14.60 6.56 -10.03
C ALA A 102 -13.66 7.10 -11.12
N GLY A 103 -13.24 8.38 -11.07
CA GLY A 103 -12.36 9.05 -12.03
C GLY A 103 -10.91 8.52 -12.14
N SER A 104 -10.63 7.31 -11.69
CA SER A 104 -9.35 6.62 -11.79
C SER A 104 -9.56 5.24 -12.42
N GLY A 105 -9.20 5.10 -13.70
CA GLY A 105 -8.98 3.83 -14.39
C GLY A 105 -10.21 3.04 -14.89
N LEU A 106 -11.40 3.20 -14.30
CA LEU A 106 -12.61 2.48 -14.71
C LEU A 106 -13.62 3.43 -15.36
N ASP A 107 -14.09 3.12 -16.57
CA ASP A 107 -15.15 3.88 -17.21
C ASP A 107 -16.53 3.51 -16.66
N GLU A 108 -17.49 4.42 -16.84
CA GLU A 108 -18.86 4.26 -16.33
C GLU A 108 -19.57 3.05 -16.95
N GLU A 109 -19.26 2.75 -18.22
CA GLU A 109 -19.81 1.61 -18.95
C GLU A 109 -19.39 0.29 -18.31
N PHE A 110 -18.13 0.16 -17.90
CA PHE A 110 -17.59 -1.01 -17.21
C PHE A 110 -18.27 -1.24 -15.86
N ILE A 111 -18.40 -0.19 -15.03
CA ILE A 111 -19.08 -0.28 -13.73
C ILE A 111 -20.55 -0.66 -13.92
N LYS A 112 -21.20 -0.06 -14.91
CA LYS A 112 -22.58 -0.38 -15.26
C LYS A 112 -22.72 -1.85 -15.69
N ASN A 113 -21.82 -2.37 -16.52
CA ASN A 113 -21.85 -3.76 -16.96
C ASN A 113 -21.72 -4.76 -15.79
N LEU A 114 -20.85 -4.48 -14.81
CA LEU A 114 -20.72 -5.31 -13.60
C LEU A 114 -21.97 -5.21 -12.71
N THR A 115 -22.55 -4.02 -12.58
CA THR A 115 -23.77 -3.82 -11.81
C THR A 115 -24.96 -4.52 -12.46
N ASP A 116 -25.09 -4.43 -13.79
CA ASP A 116 -26.11 -5.12 -14.59
C ASP A 116 -25.95 -6.66 -14.51
N ALA A 117 -24.72 -7.16 -14.32
CA ALA A 117 -24.43 -8.57 -14.06
C ALA A 117 -24.76 -9.03 -12.62
N GLY A 118 -25.18 -8.11 -11.75
CA GLY A 118 -25.64 -8.40 -10.38
C GLY A 118 -24.59 -8.27 -9.29
N TYR A 119 -23.42 -7.69 -9.59
CA TYR A 119 -22.39 -7.41 -8.59
C TYR A 119 -22.70 -6.13 -7.82
N THR A 120 -22.35 -6.10 -6.52
CA THR A 120 -22.63 -4.94 -5.69
C THR A 120 -21.60 -3.83 -5.90
N GLN A 121 -22.02 -2.57 -5.78
CA GLN A 121 -21.09 -1.44 -5.82
C GLN A 121 -19.96 -1.56 -4.78
N ALA A 122 -20.25 -2.17 -3.63
CA ALA A 122 -19.26 -2.41 -2.59
C ALA A 122 -18.17 -3.37 -3.08
N ASP A 123 -18.54 -4.51 -3.66
CA ASP A 123 -17.57 -5.48 -4.19
C ASP A 123 -16.69 -4.86 -5.29
N ILE A 124 -17.28 -4.08 -6.19
CA ILE A 124 -16.55 -3.38 -7.27
C ILE A 124 -15.56 -2.36 -6.68
N THR A 125 -16.00 -1.62 -5.66
CA THR A 125 -15.16 -0.60 -5.00
C THR A 125 -14.01 -1.24 -4.24
N ASP A 126 -14.27 -2.31 -3.50
CA ASP A 126 -13.23 -3.04 -2.74
C ASP A 126 -12.17 -3.62 -3.69
N ALA A 127 -12.60 -4.24 -4.79
CA ALA A 127 -11.72 -4.74 -5.83
C ALA A 127 -10.88 -3.62 -6.45
N LYS A 128 -11.51 -2.48 -6.78
CA LYS A 128 -10.82 -1.30 -7.33
C LYS A 128 -9.74 -0.79 -6.38
N LEU A 129 -10.08 -0.56 -5.12
CA LEU A 129 -9.14 -0.05 -4.12
C LEU A 129 -7.93 -0.97 -3.95
N LEU A 130 -8.15 -2.30 -3.96
CA LEU A 130 -7.05 -3.25 -3.88
C LEU A 130 -6.17 -3.21 -5.15
N ALA A 131 -6.76 -3.17 -6.34
CA ALA A 131 -6.01 -3.06 -7.60
C ALA A 131 -5.18 -1.78 -7.66
N GLU A 132 -5.76 -0.64 -7.29
CA GLU A 132 -5.06 0.64 -7.26
C GLU A 132 -3.92 0.66 -6.24
N ARG A 133 -4.15 0.10 -5.04
CA ARG A 133 -3.11 -0.03 -4.02
C ARG A 133 -1.93 -0.85 -4.54
N VAL A 134 -2.20 -2.01 -5.14
CA VAL A 134 -1.15 -2.90 -5.68
C VAL A 134 -0.40 -2.22 -6.81
N LEU A 135 -1.10 -1.60 -7.77
CA LEU A 135 -0.47 -0.89 -8.88
C LEU A 135 0.40 0.26 -8.38
N PHE A 136 -0.09 1.05 -7.43
CA PHE A 136 0.68 2.13 -6.83
C PHE A 136 1.96 1.60 -6.18
N GLN A 137 1.87 0.55 -5.36
CA GLN A 137 3.03 -0.06 -4.72
C GLN A 137 4.05 -0.59 -5.76
N LEU A 138 3.57 -1.23 -6.83
CA LEU A 138 4.42 -1.69 -7.93
C LEU A 138 5.16 -0.53 -8.61
N GLN A 139 4.45 0.56 -8.91
CA GLN A 139 5.03 1.76 -9.51
C GLN A 139 6.08 2.41 -8.61
N GLU A 140 5.80 2.50 -7.31
CA GLU A 140 6.76 3.06 -6.34
C GLU A 140 8.00 2.18 -6.18
N ILE A 141 7.85 0.86 -6.13
CA ILE A 141 8.98 -0.08 -6.11
C ILE A 141 9.85 0.14 -7.36
N VAL A 142 9.23 0.22 -8.53
CA VAL A 142 9.93 0.47 -9.80
C VAL A 142 10.66 1.82 -9.80
N ARG A 143 10.00 2.91 -9.37
CA ARG A 143 10.59 4.25 -9.30
C ARG A 143 11.76 4.35 -8.31
N SER A 144 11.67 3.63 -7.19
CA SER A 144 12.70 3.67 -6.15
C SER A 144 14.05 3.10 -6.62
N VAL A 145 14.04 2.29 -7.67
CA VAL A 145 15.23 1.66 -8.25
C VAL A 145 15.96 2.63 -9.17
N ASP A 146 15.22 3.42 -9.96
CA ASP A 146 15.78 4.42 -10.87
C ASP A 146 16.50 5.56 -10.12
N ASN A 147 16.08 5.84 -8.88
CA ASN A 147 16.65 6.90 -8.04
C ASN A 147 17.86 6.47 -7.19
N ARG A 148 18.35 5.23 -7.31
CA ARG A 148 19.54 4.79 -6.55
C ARG A 148 20.83 5.32 -7.22
N PRO A 149 21.77 5.92 -6.46
CA PRO A 149 23.07 6.29 -7.00
C PRO A 149 23.79 5.03 -7.50
N LYS A 150 24.19 5.02 -8.77
CA LYS A 150 24.96 3.93 -9.39
C LYS A 150 26.32 3.83 -8.72
N GLN A 151 26.46 2.98 -7.71
CA GLN A 151 27.78 2.63 -7.20
C GLN A 151 28.56 1.85 -8.27
N PRO A 152 29.86 2.12 -8.46
CA PRO A 152 30.68 1.40 -9.43
C PRO A 152 30.83 -0.05 -8.97
N ILE A 153 30.26 -0.97 -9.74
CA ILE A 153 30.31 -2.42 -9.49
C ILE A 153 31.73 -2.91 -9.80
N ALA A 154 32.47 -3.30 -8.78
CA ALA A 154 33.63 -4.17 -8.95
C ALA A 154 33.13 -5.57 -9.32
N ASP A 155 33.32 -5.92 -10.58
CA ASP A 155 33.40 -7.26 -11.19
C ASP A 155 32.87 -8.43 -10.31
N LEU A 156 31.58 -8.75 -10.41
CA LEU A 156 31.02 -10.02 -9.94
C LEU A 156 30.04 -10.57 -10.98
N LYS A 157 30.41 -11.74 -11.53
CA LYS A 157 29.66 -12.56 -12.48
C LYS A 157 28.49 -13.31 -11.83
N ASP A 158 27.69 -12.63 -11.03
CA ASP A 158 26.42 -13.16 -10.55
C ASP A 158 25.34 -12.13 -10.84
N GLU A 159 24.38 -12.47 -11.71
CA GLU A 159 23.07 -11.83 -11.70
C GLU A 159 22.45 -12.10 -10.32
N ASN A 160 22.73 -11.22 -9.36
CA ASN A 160 22.14 -11.30 -8.03
C ASN A 160 20.61 -11.40 -8.16
N GLN A 161 20.01 -12.24 -7.33
CA GLN A 161 18.56 -12.51 -7.28
C GLN A 161 17.72 -11.22 -7.24
N GLU A 162 18.24 -10.16 -6.61
CA GLU A 162 17.64 -8.83 -6.59
C GLU A 162 17.44 -8.22 -7.99
N SER A 163 18.38 -8.42 -8.92
CA SER A 163 18.25 -7.92 -10.30
C SER A 163 17.13 -8.64 -11.08
N LYS A 164 16.95 -9.94 -10.85
CA LYS A 164 15.88 -10.74 -11.47
C LYS A 164 14.52 -10.38 -10.91
N ASP A 165 14.43 -10.18 -9.60
CA ASP A 165 13.19 -9.76 -8.95
C ASP A 165 12.75 -8.40 -9.48
N LEU A 166 13.69 -7.44 -9.63
CA LEU A 166 13.41 -6.13 -10.21
C LEU A 166 12.86 -6.20 -11.63
N THR A 167 13.48 -6.99 -12.53
CA THR A 167 12.94 -7.15 -13.89
C THR A 167 11.52 -7.72 -13.90
N THR A 168 11.18 -8.55 -12.90
CA THR A 168 9.84 -9.12 -12.75
C THR A 168 8.85 -8.05 -12.29
N TYR A 169 9.21 -7.19 -11.33
CA TYR A 169 8.39 -6.03 -10.93
C TYR A 169 8.11 -5.10 -12.11
N PHE A 170 9.12 -4.75 -12.91
CA PHE A 170 8.92 -3.95 -14.13
C PHE A 170 7.93 -4.61 -15.09
N LYS A 171 8.12 -5.90 -15.39
CA LYS A 171 7.23 -6.65 -16.29
C LYS A 171 5.78 -6.66 -15.80
N ILE A 172 5.57 -6.96 -14.51
CA ILE A 172 4.22 -6.99 -13.95
C ILE A 172 3.59 -5.59 -14.04
N THR A 173 4.34 -4.54 -13.67
CA THR A 173 3.84 -3.16 -13.68
C THR A 173 3.42 -2.71 -15.07
N ASP A 174 4.19 -3.05 -16.10
CA ASP A 174 3.91 -2.71 -17.51
C ASP A 174 2.67 -3.45 -18.05
N GLN A 175 2.45 -4.70 -17.60
CA GLN A 175 1.35 -5.54 -18.05
C GLN A 175 0.09 -5.42 -17.18
N PHE A 176 0.14 -4.66 -16.08
CA PHE A 176 -0.96 -4.57 -15.13
C PHE A 176 -2.11 -3.75 -15.72
N ASP A 177 -3.28 -4.39 -15.87
CA ASP A 177 -4.51 -3.73 -16.30
C ASP A 177 -5.54 -3.71 -15.16
N ILE A 178 -5.91 -2.50 -14.73
CA ILE A 178 -6.84 -2.29 -13.61
C ILE A 178 -8.22 -2.91 -13.94
N LYS A 179 -8.70 -2.78 -15.18
CA LYS A 179 -10.05 -3.26 -15.55
C LYS A 179 -10.11 -4.78 -15.48
N THR A 180 -9.14 -5.47 -16.06
CA THR A 180 -9.02 -6.93 -16.00
C THR A 180 -8.88 -7.40 -14.56
N ALA A 181 -8.04 -6.76 -13.73
CA ALA A 181 -7.88 -7.10 -12.32
C ALA A 181 -9.18 -6.93 -11.51
N VAL A 182 -9.89 -5.82 -11.70
CA VAL A 182 -11.16 -5.55 -11.01
C VAL A 182 -12.25 -6.52 -11.46
N TYR A 183 -12.36 -6.77 -12.77
CA TYR A 183 -13.29 -7.74 -13.31
C TYR A 183 -13.04 -9.13 -12.71
N ALA A 184 -11.79 -9.58 -12.77
CA ALA A 184 -11.32 -10.84 -12.19
C ALA A 184 -11.71 -10.98 -10.72
N MET A 185 -11.32 -10.01 -9.89
CA MET A 185 -11.62 -10.04 -8.45
C MET A 185 -13.11 -10.05 -8.17
N THR A 186 -13.90 -9.35 -8.96
CA THR A 186 -15.36 -9.27 -8.77
C THR A 186 -16.04 -10.60 -9.16
N VAL A 187 -15.61 -11.20 -10.27
CA VAL A 187 -16.22 -12.41 -10.85
C VAL A 187 -15.74 -13.68 -10.16
N LEU A 188 -14.44 -13.77 -9.86
CA LEU A 188 -13.77 -15.01 -9.44
C LEU A 188 -13.54 -15.13 -7.93
N LYS A 189 -13.92 -14.13 -7.13
CA LYS A 189 -13.80 -14.15 -5.65
C LYS A 189 -14.36 -15.42 -5.01
N LYS A 190 -15.44 -15.98 -5.56
CA LYS A 190 -16.06 -17.22 -5.04
C LYS A 190 -15.20 -18.46 -5.30
N ASP A 191 -14.51 -18.50 -6.43
CA ASP A 191 -13.65 -19.62 -6.84
C ASP A 191 -12.36 -19.66 -6.02
N PHE A 192 -11.78 -18.49 -5.75
CA PHE A 192 -10.50 -18.34 -5.05
C PHE A 192 -10.66 -18.06 -3.54
N GLY A 193 -11.89 -17.88 -3.07
CA GLY A 193 -12.25 -17.65 -1.67
C GLY A 193 -12.15 -16.18 -1.22
N SER A 194 -11.25 -15.38 -1.78
CA SER A 194 -11.10 -13.95 -1.47
C SER A 194 -10.59 -13.14 -2.66
N ILE A 195 -10.73 -11.82 -2.62
CA ILE A 195 -10.24 -10.92 -3.69
C ILE A 195 -8.70 -10.88 -3.72
N GLU A 196 -8.06 -11.04 -2.57
CA GLU A 196 -6.60 -11.11 -2.42
C GLU A 196 -6.03 -12.36 -3.11
N ASN A 197 -6.72 -13.50 -2.98
CA ASN A 197 -6.32 -14.73 -3.67
C ASN A 197 -6.47 -14.60 -5.19
N VAL A 198 -7.53 -13.96 -5.67
CA VAL A 198 -7.68 -13.67 -7.11
C VAL A 198 -6.57 -12.73 -7.58
N MET A 199 -6.25 -11.69 -6.81
CA MET A 199 -5.17 -10.76 -7.16
C MET A 199 -3.80 -11.46 -7.18
N ASN A 200 -3.52 -12.34 -6.21
CA ASN A 200 -2.28 -13.14 -6.22
C ASN A 200 -2.19 -14.04 -7.45
N GLU A 201 -3.31 -14.67 -7.84
CA GLU A 201 -3.37 -15.46 -9.07
C GLU A 201 -3.19 -14.58 -10.32
N TYR A 202 -3.80 -13.41 -10.36
CA TYR A 202 -3.63 -12.45 -11.46
C TYR A 202 -2.17 -12.00 -11.60
N LEU A 203 -1.52 -11.63 -10.49
CA LEU A 203 -0.09 -11.30 -10.46
C LEU A 203 0.76 -12.49 -10.93
N PHE A 204 0.41 -13.71 -10.54
CA PHE A 204 1.09 -14.92 -11.01
C PHE A 204 0.94 -15.10 -12.53
N ALA A 205 -0.28 -14.95 -13.06
CA ALA A 205 -0.56 -15.05 -14.49
C ALA A 205 0.29 -14.07 -15.32
N LEU A 206 0.44 -12.82 -14.86
CA LEU A 206 1.32 -11.83 -15.50
C LEU A 206 2.79 -12.27 -15.52
N GLN A 207 3.28 -12.83 -14.41
CA GLN A 207 4.68 -13.30 -14.31
C GLN A 207 4.99 -14.36 -15.36
N ILE A 208 4.06 -15.31 -15.54
CA ILE A 208 4.25 -16.45 -16.46
C ILE A 208 3.70 -16.21 -17.87
N GLY A 209 3.14 -15.01 -18.12
CA GLY A 209 2.58 -14.66 -19.43
C GLY A 209 1.36 -15.52 -19.79
N LEU A 210 0.48 -15.76 -18.84
CA LEU A 210 -0.86 -16.29 -19.08
C LEU A 210 -1.85 -15.17 -19.31
N ASN A 211 -2.83 -15.43 -20.17
CA ASN A 211 -3.99 -14.57 -20.27
C ASN A 211 -4.97 -14.92 -19.16
N PHE A 212 -5.11 -14.06 -18.16
CA PHE A 212 -6.00 -14.33 -17.03
C PHE A 212 -7.50 -14.35 -17.41
N GLU A 213 -7.88 -13.66 -18.49
CA GLU A 213 -9.26 -13.67 -19.00
C GLU A 213 -9.67 -15.07 -19.48
N GLU A 214 -8.69 -15.92 -19.84
CA GLU A 214 -8.91 -17.31 -20.23
C GLU A 214 -9.55 -18.11 -19.09
N TYR A 215 -9.23 -17.83 -17.83
CA TYR A 215 -9.88 -18.50 -16.69
C TYR A 215 -11.41 -18.34 -16.73
N SER A 216 -11.91 -17.18 -17.17
CA SER A 216 -13.35 -16.89 -17.22
C SER A 216 -14.04 -17.49 -18.44
N THR A 217 -13.30 -17.84 -19.49
CA THR A 217 -13.84 -18.35 -20.76
C THR A 217 -13.63 -19.85 -20.92
N ASP A 218 -12.45 -20.35 -20.56
CA ASP A 218 -12.06 -21.76 -20.56
C ASP A 218 -11.13 -22.06 -19.37
N LYS A 219 -11.76 -22.43 -18.25
CA LYS A 219 -11.05 -22.74 -17.00
C LYS A 219 -10.12 -23.95 -17.13
N GLU A 220 -10.49 -24.95 -17.92
CA GLU A 220 -9.70 -26.19 -18.05
C GLU A 220 -8.40 -25.89 -18.80
N LYS A 221 -8.50 -25.15 -19.91
CA LYS A 221 -7.33 -24.72 -20.68
C LYS A 221 -6.41 -23.81 -19.87
N TYR A 222 -6.96 -22.86 -19.12
CA TYR A 222 -6.15 -22.01 -18.24
C TYR A 222 -5.34 -22.84 -17.23
N VAL A 223 -5.95 -23.85 -16.62
CA VAL A 223 -5.28 -24.70 -15.63
C VAL A 223 -4.17 -25.53 -16.30
N GLU A 224 -4.42 -26.09 -17.48
CA GLU A 224 -3.41 -26.81 -18.27
C GLU A 224 -2.21 -25.92 -18.62
N ASP A 225 -2.46 -24.74 -19.22
CA ASP A 225 -1.41 -23.79 -19.58
C ASP A 225 -0.65 -23.27 -18.34
N LYS A 226 -1.33 -23.16 -17.20
CA LYS A 226 -0.72 -22.81 -15.91
C LYS A 226 0.22 -23.91 -15.43
N GLU A 227 -0.20 -25.16 -15.44
CA GLU A 227 0.66 -26.27 -15.05
C GLU A 227 1.92 -26.30 -15.93
N ASP A 228 1.75 -26.24 -17.25
CA ASP A 228 2.85 -26.26 -18.21
C ASP A 228 3.84 -25.09 -18.04
N LYS A 229 3.33 -23.86 -17.92
CA LYS A 229 4.18 -22.67 -17.76
C LYS A 229 4.77 -22.53 -16.36
N SER A 230 4.20 -23.19 -15.36
CA SER A 230 4.71 -23.18 -13.98
C SER A 230 5.92 -24.11 -13.77
N ILE A 231 6.21 -25.00 -14.73
CA ILE A 231 7.32 -25.95 -14.63
C ILE A 231 8.64 -25.19 -14.49
N GLY A 232 9.34 -25.45 -13.38
CA GLY A 232 10.65 -24.86 -13.11
C GLY A 232 10.61 -23.47 -12.47
N ILE A 233 9.42 -22.94 -12.13
CA ILE A 233 9.30 -21.71 -11.36
C ILE A 233 9.53 -22.02 -9.88
N ASN A 234 10.38 -21.22 -9.24
CA ASN A 234 10.57 -21.28 -7.79
C ASN A 234 9.38 -20.62 -7.08
N PRO A 235 8.65 -21.31 -6.19
CA PRO A 235 7.58 -20.70 -5.40
C PRO A 235 8.04 -19.45 -4.63
N ASP A 236 9.28 -19.45 -4.16
CA ASP A 236 9.86 -18.34 -3.39
C ASP A 236 10.22 -17.13 -4.27
N SER A 237 10.15 -17.24 -5.60
CA SER A 237 10.31 -16.09 -6.51
C SER A 237 8.98 -15.50 -7.00
N ILE A 238 7.84 -16.14 -6.71
CA ILE A 238 6.52 -15.65 -7.16
C ILE A 238 6.16 -14.37 -6.42
N ILE A 239 5.96 -13.27 -7.16
CA ILE A 239 5.52 -11.99 -6.62
C ILE A 239 4.03 -12.08 -6.26
N THR A 240 3.74 -11.92 -4.97
CA THR A 240 2.39 -11.86 -4.37
C THR A 240 2.16 -10.48 -3.77
N ILE A 241 0.92 -10.18 -3.35
CA ILE A 241 0.60 -8.97 -2.59
C ILE A 241 1.54 -8.82 -1.39
N GLU A 242 1.75 -9.89 -0.62
CA GLU A 242 2.63 -9.89 0.55
C GLU A 242 4.08 -9.50 0.18
N LYS A 243 4.61 -10.01 -0.93
CA LYS A 243 5.95 -9.62 -1.38
C LYS A 243 6.01 -8.18 -1.86
N ILE A 244 4.96 -7.68 -2.51
CA ILE A 244 4.86 -6.27 -2.90
C ILE A 244 4.86 -5.39 -1.64
N GLU A 245 4.05 -5.75 -0.63
CA GLU A 245 3.97 -5.01 0.63
C GLU A 245 5.30 -5.01 1.38
N ASN A 246 5.96 -6.17 1.50
CA ASN A 246 7.27 -6.27 2.14
C ASN A 246 8.33 -5.45 1.39
N ARG A 247 8.37 -5.54 0.05
CA ARG A 247 9.31 -4.77 -0.76
C ARG A 247 9.07 -3.26 -0.68
N MET A 248 7.80 -2.84 -0.57
CA MET A 248 7.45 -1.44 -0.34
C MET A 248 7.96 -0.95 1.02
N LEU A 249 7.82 -1.75 2.08
CA LEU A 249 8.36 -1.43 3.41
C LEU A 249 9.89 -1.31 3.39
N GLU A 250 10.58 -2.25 2.73
CA GLU A 250 12.04 -2.16 2.53
C GLU A 250 12.43 -0.87 1.80
N THR A 251 11.67 -0.50 0.77
CA THR A 251 11.89 0.72 -0.02
C THR A 251 11.79 1.98 0.84
N ILE A 252 10.78 2.06 1.71
CA ILE A 252 10.60 3.18 2.65
C ILE A 252 11.77 3.23 3.66
N GLN A 253 12.15 2.08 4.21
CA GLN A 253 13.27 2.01 5.16
C GLN A 253 14.58 2.46 4.52
N GLN A 254 14.86 2.04 3.28
CA GLN A 254 16.06 2.44 2.55
C GLN A 254 16.05 3.94 2.21
N GLY A 255 14.90 4.49 1.82
CA GLY A 255 14.75 5.93 1.57
C GLY A 255 15.07 6.79 2.80
N ASN A 256 14.70 6.34 4.00
CA ASN A 256 14.99 7.03 5.25
C ASN A 256 16.48 6.97 5.65
N VAL A 257 17.19 5.90 5.27
CA VAL A 257 18.62 5.73 5.55
C VAL A 257 19.46 6.60 4.63
N LEU A 258 19.13 6.68 3.33
CA LEU A 258 19.85 7.52 2.36
C LEU A 258 19.72 9.03 2.65
N GLY A 259 18.60 9.46 3.26
CA GLY A 259 18.42 10.84 3.72
C GLY A 259 19.28 11.24 4.93
N GLN A 260 19.93 10.28 5.61
CA GLN A 260 20.83 10.55 6.74
C GLN A 260 22.31 10.63 6.35
N GLU A 261 22.73 10.03 5.23
CA GLU A 261 24.15 10.02 4.83
C GLU A 261 24.60 11.33 4.14
N ASP A 262 23.69 12.16 3.66
CA ASP A 262 24.01 13.41 2.95
C ASP A 262 24.50 14.57 3.85
N PHE A 263 24.67 14.35 5.16
CA PHE A 263 25.12 15.39 6.10
C PHE A 263 26.46 15.14 6.80
N THR A 264 27.16 14.03 6.53
CA THR A 264 28.36 13.68 7.33
C THR A 264 29.65 13.40 6.56
N THR A 265 29.70 13.55 5.24
CA THR A 265 30.97 13.44 4.50
C THR A 265 31.15 14.56 3.49
N SER A 266 31.75 15.68 3.91
CA SER A 266 32.85 16.34 3.18
C SER A 266 33.26 17.66 3.85
N TYR A 267 33.91 17.58 5.01
CA TYR A 267 34.81 18.64 5.47
C TYR A 267 35.93 17.99 6.28
N ASP A 268 36.85 17.33 5.59
CA ASP A 268 38.25 17.42 5.99
C ASP A 268 39.16 16.95 4.85
N ASN A 269 40.18 17.78 4.60
CA ASN A 269 41.31 17.62 3.69
C ASN A 269 41.15 18.17 2.26
N ALA A 270 41.36 19.48 2.12
CA ALA A 270 42.11 20.01 0.98
C ALA A 270 43.09 21.07 1.49
N ALA A 271 44.28 20.60 1.89
CA ALA A 271 45.44 21.44 2.02
C ALA A 271 45.93 21.86 0.62
N LEU A 272 46.18 23.16 0.47
CA LEU A 272 47.19 23.79 -0.40
C LEU A 272 47.21 23.41 -1.89
N SER A 273 46.69 24.31 -2.72
CA SER A 273 47.41 24.72 -3.93
C SER A 273 46.93 26.09 -4.43
N ASP A 274 47.95 26.86 -4.80
CA ASP A 274 48.01 28.28 -5.09
C ASP A 274 47.47 28.65 -6.49
N GLU A 275 47.17 29.94 -6.65
CA GLU A 275 47.08 30.73 -7.88
C GLU A 275 46.22 30.24 -9.08
N SER A 276 45.12 30.95 -9.35
CA SER A 276 44.93 31.63 -10.65
C SER A 276 43.85 32.71 -10.59
N GLN A 277 44.26 33.96 -10.81
CA GLN A 277 43.39 35.11 -11.03
C GLN A 277 42.57 34.92 -12.32
N ILE A 278 41.24 34.95 -12.20
CA ILE A 278 40.34 35.17 -13.33
C ILE A 278 39.58 36.48 -13.05
N ASN A 279 39.96 37.53 -13.77
CA ASN A 279 39.25 38.80 -13.81
C ASN A 279 37.88 38.59 -14.46
N ASN A 280 36.80 38.72 -13.68
CA ASN A 280 35.43 38.74 -14.19
C ASN A 280 34.78 40.08 -13.78
N PRO A 281 34.35 40.94 -14.72
CA PRO A 281 33.73 42.21 -14.39
C PRO A 281 32.22 42.00 -14.24
N LEU A 282 31.80 41.44 -13.11
CA LEU A 282 30.41 41.46 -12.68
C LEU A 282 30.30 42.42 -11.48
N PRO A 283 29.27 43.29 -11.45
CA PRO A 283 29.08 44.22 -10.34
C PRO A 283 28.77 43.46 -9.04
N ASP A 284 29.46 43.83 -7.96
CA ASP A 284 29.27 43.31 -6.61
C ASP A 284 27.80 43.45 -6.19
N VAL A 285 27.10 42.32 -6.10
CA VAL A 285 25.77 42.25 -5.50
C VAL A 285 25.99 42.25 -3.99
N PRO A 286 25.35 43.14 -3.21
CA PRO A 286 25.52 43.15 -1.76
C PRO A 286 25.11 41.79 -1.19
N ASN A 287 26.08 41.12 -0.56
CA ASN A 287 25.92 39.83 0.07
C ASN A 287 24.86 39.97 1.17
N PRO A 288 23.67 39.34 1.05
CA PRO A 288 22.71 39.39 2.14
C PRO A 288 23.33 38.66 3.34
N ASN A 289 23.58 39.41 4.42
CA ASN A 289 23.88 38.83 5.74
C ASN A 289 22.63 38.08 6.22
N ALA A 290 22.37 36.92 5.64
CA ALA A 290 21.44 35.96 6.19
C ALA A 290 22.10 35.44 7.47
N ILE A 291 21.60 35.90 8.61
CA ILE A 291 21.93 35.30 9.91
C ILE A 291 21.54 33.83 9.78
N ASN A 292 22.53 32.94 9.84
CA ASN A 292 22.31 31.51 9.84
C ASN A 292 21.58 31.16 11.14
N VAL A 293 20.24 31.08 11.07
CA VAL A 293 19.41 30.70 12.21
C VAL A 293 19.47 29.18 12.28
N ILE A 294 20.39 28.67 13.11
CA ILE A 294 20.45 27.23 13.41
C ILE A 294 19.12 26.88 14.10
N PRO A 295 18.30 25.97 13.52
CA PRO A 295 17.06 25.55 14.15
C PRO A 295 17.38 24.93 15.51
N GLU A 296 16.69 25.42 16.54
CA GLU A 296 16.88 24.90 17.89
C GLU A 296 16.37 23.46 17.97
N ASN A 297 17.15 22.57 18.58
CA ASN A 297 16.77 21.17 18.75
C ASN A 297 15.50 21.10 19.62
N PRO A 298 14.40 20.51 19.13
CA PRO A 298 13.12 20.48 19.85
C PRO A 298 13.22 19.75 21.19
N THR A 299 14.13 18.77 21.32
CA THR A 299 14.36 18.06 22.58
C THR A 299 14.94 18.99 23.65
N ASP A 300 15.84 19.91 23.27
CA ASP A 300 16.45 20.86 24.19
C ASP A 300 15.52 22.02 24.56
N ALA A 301 14.61 22.38 23.65
CA ALA A 301 13.56 23.38 23.92
C ALA A 301 12.56 22.85 24.97
N VAL A 302 12.09 21.61 24.81
CA VAL A 302 11.16 20.95 25.75
C VAL A 302 11.84 20.71 27.10
N MET A 303 13.11 20.29 27.13
CA MET A 303 13.86 20.10 28.38
C MET A 303 14.03 21.40 29.18
N ARG A 304 14.26 22.53 28.51
CA ARG A 304 14.32 23.85 29.17
C ARG A 304 12.97 24.27 29.73
N GLU A 305 11.91 24.03 28.99
CA GLU A 305 10.55 24.33 29.44
C GLU A 305 10.21 23.52 30.70
N ILE A 306 10.50 22.21 30.71
CA ILE A 306 10.32 21.35 31.89
C ILE A 306 11.16 21.82 33.07
N GLN A 307 12.43 22.18 32.85
CA GLN A 307 13.31 22.68 33.91
C GLN A 307 12.90 24.04 34.46
N SER A 308 12.21 24.86 33.66
CA SER A 308 11.69 26.17 34.09
C SER A 308 10.40 26.07 34.92
N ILE A 309 9.73 24.91 34.89
CA ILE A 309 8.48 24.66 35.61
C ILE A 309 8.73 23.91 36.93
N ASP A 310 9.93 23.39 37.17
CA ASP A 310 10.26 22.66 38.41
C ASP A 310 10.21 23.59 39.65
N PRO A 311 9.20 23.45 40.53
CA PRO A 311 8.99 24.36 41.65
C PRO A 311 9.97 24.12 42.81
N ASN A 312 10.86 23.12 42.73
CA ASN A 312 11.83 22.79 43.79
C ASN A 312 13.22 23.40 43.59
N ARG A 313 13.37 24.35 42.65
CA ARG A 313 14.63 25.06 42.37
C ARG A 313 14.54 26.54 42.80
N GLN A 314 14.34 26.77 44.09
CA GLN A 314 14.67 28.03 44.79
C GLN A 314 15.50 27.73 46.03
#